data_AF-A0A0Q6RQV8-F1
#
_entry.id   AF-A0A0Q6RQV8-F1
#
_cell.length_a   1.000
_cell.length_b   1.000
_cell.length_c   1.000
_cell.angle_alpha   90.00
_cell.angle_beta   90.00
_cell.angle_gamma   90.00
#
_symmetry.space_group_name_H-M   'P 1'
#
loop_
_entity.id
_entity.type
_entity.pdbx_description
1 polymer ?
#
loop_
_entity_poly.entity_id
_entity_poly.type
_entity_poly.pdbx_seq_one_letter_code
_entity_poly.pdbx_strand_id
1 'polypeptide(L)'
;MLRRLHPELIITIGARDMEKAAALAAEVGHATIPKVDIHSGDLGIDKTARHNIVVTPLRDHSLNTLRYAQMLGAPYIVLSDGVFELAPIVAHYAHHPHASPILLLGHSNGGSPTLAALHFAQEFENVAWRRAA
;
A
#
# COMPACT_ATOMS: atom_id res chain seq x y z
N MET A 1 4.37 -4.76 15.42
CA MET A 1 3.21 -4.18 16.14
C MET A 1 1.88 -4.79 15.69
N LEU A 2 1.64 -4.98 14.38
CA LEU A 2 0.39 -5.57 13.85
C LEU A 2 0.02 -6.92 14.49
N ARG A 3 0.92 -7.92 14.47
CA ARG A 3 0.66 -9.24 15.08
C ARG A 3 0.35 -9.19 16.57
N ARG A 4 0.94 -8.25 17.31
CA ARG A 4 0.65 -8.05 18.74
C ARG A 4 -0.77 -7.53 18.98
N LEU A 5 -1.29 -6.70 18.07
CA LEU A 5 -2.65 -6.14 18.16
C LEU A 5 -3.71 -7.08 17.59
N HIS A 6 -3.36 -7.87 16.58
CA HIS A 6 -4.25 -8.84 15.93
C HIS A 6 -3.57 -10.22 15.79
N PRO A 7 -3.50 -11.02 16.88
CA PRO A 7 -2.77 -12.29 16.89
C PRO A 7 -3.25 -13.31 15.87
N GLU A 8 -4.56 -13.35 15.60
CA GLU A 8 -5.19 -14.33 14.70
C GLU A 8 -5.34 -13.83 13.25
N LEU A 9 -4.86 -12.62 12.94
CA LEU A 9 -5.00 -12.08 11.59
C LEU A 9 -4.23 -12.94 10.58
N ILE A 10 -4.93 -13.47 9.59
CA ILE A 10 -4.30 -14.21 8.49
C ILE A 10 -3.59 -13.21 7.59
N ILE A 11 -2.30 -13.41 7.34
CA ILE A 11 -1.47 -12.52 6.51
C ILE A 11 -0.99 -13.28 5.28
N THR A 12 -1.34 -12.79 4.09
CA THR A 12 -0.75 -13.27 2.85
C THR A 12 0.52 -12.48 2.55
N ILE A 13 1.67 -13.15 2.52
CA ILE A 13 2.96 -12.57 2.16
C ILE A 13 3.25 -12.92 0.71
N GLY A 14 2.86 -12.03 -0.21
CA GLY A 14 3.19 -12.16 -1.61
C GLY A 14 4.69 -11.92 -1.86
N ALA A 15 5.39 -12.90 -2.42
CA ALA A 15 6.84 -12.80 -2.60
C ALA A 15 7.33 -13.45 -3.91
N ARG A 16 8.52 -13.03 -4.35
CA ARG A 16 9.25 -13.70 -5.44
C ARG A 16 10.30 -14.69 -4.92
N ASP A 17 10.91 -14.35 -3.79
CA ASP A 17 11.92 -15.13 -3.08
C ASP A 17 11.21 -15.95 -2.00
N MET A 18 10.99 -17.24 -2.27
CA MET A 18 10.19 -18.10 -1.42
C MET A 18 10.94 -18.53 -0.15
N GLU A 19 12.27 -18.53 -0.16
CA GLU A 19 13.07 -18.83 1.03
C GLU A 19 12.93 -17.71 2.06
N LYS A 20 13.06 -16.45 1.63
CA LYS A 20 12.81 -15.29 2.52
C LYS A 20 11.36 -15.21 2.97
N ALA A 21 10.41 -15.54 2.09
CA ALA A 21 9.00 -15.57 2.45
C ALA A 21 8.71 -16.62 3.53
N ALA A 22 9.28 -17.82 3.41
CA ALA A 22 9.13 -18.87 4.41
C ALA A 22 9.74 -18.48 5.76
N ALA A 23 10.93 -17.88 5.76
CA ALA A 23 11.56 -17.37 6.98
C ALA A 23 10.70 -16.31 7.68
N LEU A 24 10.17 -15.33 6.91
CA LEU A 24 9.30 -14.29 7.45
C LEU A 24 7.95 -14.86 7.92
N ALA A 25 7.36 -15.80 7.20
CA ALA A 25 6.10 -16.43 7.59
C ALA A 25 6.23 -17.23 8.90
N ALA A 26 7.37 -17.90 9.11
CA ALA A 26 7.69 -18.59 10.36
C ALA A 26 7.81 -17.60 11.54
N GLU A 27 8.41 -16.42 11.33
CA GLU A 27 8.50 -15.37 12.33
C GLU A 27 7.13 -14.72 12.63
N VAL A 28 6.36 -14.43 11.59
CA VAL A 28 5.08 -13.69 11.70
C VAL A 28 3.95 -14.57 12.23
N GLY A 29 3.95 -15.88 11.91
CA GLY A 29 2.85 -16.80 12.20
C GLY A 29 1.57 -16.47 11.43
N HIS A 30 0.64 -17.44 11.35
CA HIS A 30 -0.65 -17.29 10.64
C HIS A 30 -0.53 -16.65 9.25
N ALA A 31 0.48 -17.08 8.49
CA ALA A 31 0.83 -16.50 7.21
C ALA A 31 0.77 -17.52 6.07
N THR A 32 0.29 -17.08 4.90
CA THR A 32 0.40 -17.82 3.65
C THR A 32 1.40 -17.13 2.73
N ILE A 33 2.08 -17.91 1.87
CA ILE A 33 3.19 -17.40 1.06
C ILE A 33 2.99 -17.72 -0.43
N PRO A 34 1.99 -17.14 -1.12
CA PRO A 34 1.86 -17.32 -2.56
C PRO A 34 3.03 -16.64 -3.28
N LYS A 35 3.50 -17.28 -4.34
CA LYS A 35 4.41 -16.64 -5.28
C LYS A 35 3.65 -15.55 -6.02
N VAL A 36 4.18 -14.33 -6.02
CA VAL A 36 3.57 -13.17 -6.68
C VAL A 36 4.45 -12.68 -7.82
N ASP A 37 3.82 -12.40 -8.95
CA ASP A 37 4.42 -11.67 -10.07
C ASP A 37 3.69 -10.34 -10.28
N ILE A 38 4.32 -9.25 -9.87
CA ILE A 38 3.75 -7.90 -10.01
C ILE A 38 3.61 -7.46 -11.47
N HIS A 39 4.26 -8.12 -12.42
CA HIS A 39 4.10 -7.82 -13.84
C HIS A 39 2.88 -8.53 -14.46
N SER A 40 2.29 -9.51 -13.76
CA SER A 40 1.01 -10.10 -14.13
C SER A 40 -0.16 -9.23 -13.64
N GLY A 41 -1.18 -9.06 -14.48
CA GLY A 41 -2.39 -8.30 -14.12
C GLY A 41 -3.19 -8.89 -12.96
N ASP A 42 -3.09 -10.20 -12.73
CA ASP A 42 -3.71 -10.92 -11.60
C ASP A 42 -2.71 -11.22 -10.46
N LEU A 43 -1.50 -10.65 -10.54
CA LEU A 43 -0.39 -10.87 -9.63
C LEU A 43 0.10 -12.34 -9.54
N GLY A 44 -0.42 -13.24 -10.37
CA GLY A 44 -0.21 -14.69 -10.24
C GLY A 44 -0.88 -15.28 -8.99
N ILE A 45 -1.83 -14.55 -8.39
CA ILE A 45 -2.55 -14.98 -7.19
C ILE A 45 -3.79 -15.77 -7.60
N ASP A 46 -4.12 -16.82 -6.85
CA ASP A 46 -5.35 -17.58 -7.04
C ASP A 46 -6.59 -16.66 -6.98
N LYS A 47 -7.46 -16.76 -7.98
CA LYS A 47 -8.69 -15.94 -8.10
C LYS A 47 -9.72 -16.23 -7.00
N THR A 48 -9.60 -17.36 -6.31
CA THR A 48 -10.41 -17.72 -5.15
C THR A 48 -9.90 -17.09 -3.86
N ALA A 49 -8.66 -16.60 -3.84
CA ALA A 49 -8.14 -15.88 -2.69
C ALA A 49 -8.99 -14.62 -2.41
N ARG A 50 -9.13 -14.28 -1.14
CA ARG A 50 -9.87 -13.10 -0.68
C ARG A 50 -8.93 -12.30 0.22
N HIS A 51 -8.72 -11.05 -0.15
CA HIS A 51 -7.90 -10.12 0.62
C HIS A 51 -8.72 -8.88 0.93
N ASN A 52 -8.72 -8.47 2.19
CA ASN A 52 -9.50 -7.32 2.64
C ASN A 52 -8.72 -6.00 2.56
N ILE A 53 -7.39 -6.06 2.52
CA ILE A 53 -6.49 -4.92 2.42
C ILE A 53 -5.29 -5.36 1.58
N VAL A 54 -4.82 -4.51 0.68
CA VAL A 54 -3.61 -4.73 -0.11
C VAL A 54 -2.55 -3.73 0.34
N VAL A 55 -1.42 -4.23 0.84
CA VAL A 55 -0.29 -3.41 1.27
C VAL A 55 0.88 -3.66 0.33
N THR A 56 1.41 -2.60 -0.28
CA THR A 56 2.52 -2.68 -1.25
C THR A 56 3.78 -2.02 -0.67
N PRO A 57 4.67 -2.78 -0.02
CA PRO A 57 5.95 -2.30 0.51
C PRO A 57 7.08 -2.37 -0.53
N LEU A 58 6.77 -2.10 -1.80
CA LEU A 58 7.72 -2.12 -2.91
C LEU A 58 7.32 -1.10 -3.96
N ARG A 59 8.25 -0.77 -4.86
CA ARG A 59 7.92 0.02 -6.05
C ARG A 59 7.23 -0.85 -7.09
N ASP A 60 5.95 -0.57 -7.34
CA ASP A 60 5.19 -1.20 -8.41
C ASP A 60 4.97 -0.20 -9.55
N HIS A 61 5.86 -0.20 -10.54
CA HIS A 61 5.71 0.64 -11.74
C HIS A 61 4.54 0.19 -12.63
N SER A 62 4.07 -1.05 -12.50
CA SER A 62 3.00 -1.57 -13.33
C SER A 62 1.62 -1.11 -12.86
N LEU A 63 1.49 -0.77 -11.58
CA LEU A 63 0.25 -0.52 -10.85
C LEU A 63 -0.70 -1.73 -10.77
N ASN A 64 -0.20 -2.93 -11.01
CA ASN A 64 -1.02 -4.13 -10.91
C ASN A 64 -1.44 -4.43 -9.47
N THR A 65 -0.67 -4.04 -8.45
CA THR A 65 -1.11 -4.19 -7.06
C THR A 65 -2.27 -3.26 -6.73
N LEU A 66 -2.28 -2.04 -7.27
CA LEU A 66 -3.41 -1.11 -7.19
C LEU A 66 -4.63 -1.66 -7.93
N ARG A 67 -4.46 -2.12 -9.16
CA ARG A 67 -5.58 -2.69 -9.95
C ARG A 67 -6.16 -3.94 -9.29
N TYR A 68 -5.32 -4.77 -8.68
CA TYR A 68 -5.77 -5.91 -7.88
C TYR A 68 -6.62 -5.47 -6.70
N ALA A 69 -6.19 -4.44 -5.95
CA ALA A 69 -6.97 -3.88 -4.85
C ALA A 69 -8.32 -3.30 -5.32
N GLN A 70 -8.32 -2.55 -6.42
CA GLN A 70 -9.53 -2.00 -7.05
C GLN A 70 -10.49 -3.09 -7.53
N MET A 71 -9.98 -4.19 -8.11
CA MET A 71 -10.80 -5.34 -8.50
C MET A 71 -11.49 -5.99 -7.30
N LEU A 72 -10.83 -6.02 -6.14
CA LEU A 72 -11.39 -6.55 -4.91
C LEU A 72 -12.30 -5.56 -4.16
N GLY A 73 -12.29 -4.27 -4.52
CA GLY A 73 -12.90 -3.22 -3.70
C GLY A 73 -12.19 -3.01 -2.36
N ALA A 74 -10.94 -3.49 -2.23
CA ALA A 74 -10.20 -3.56 -0.98
C ALA A 74 -9.25 -2.36 -0.83
N PRO A 75 -9.19 -1.69 0.35
CA PRO A 75 -8.25 -0.61 0.60
C PRO A 75 -6.81 -0.93 0.17
N TYR A 76 -6.21 0.04 -0.52
CA TYR A 76 -4.84 -0.03 -1.01
C TYR A 76 -3.93 0.90 -0.19
N ILE A 77 -2.87 0.34 0.39
CA ILE A 77 -1.85 1.08 1.14
C ILE A 77 -0.53 0.93 0.41
N VAL A 78 0.05 2.05 0.01
CA VAL A 78 1.40 2.07 -0.58
C VAL A 78 2.40 2.61 0.44
N LEU A 79 3.51 1.87 0.61
CA LEU A 79 4.57 2.21 1.57
C LEU A 79 5.90 2.59 0.89
N SER A 80 6.00 2.38 -0.42
CA SER A 80 7.23 2.63 -1.17
C SER A 80 6.91 3.19 -2.55
N ASP A 81 6.20 4.31 -2.58
CA ASP A 81 5.92 5.12 -3.75
C ASP A 81 6.91 6.27 -3.89
N GLY A 82 7.31 6.56 -5.12
CA GLY A 82 7.97 7.79 -5.51
C GLY A 82 7.06 8.67 -6.34
N VAL A 83 7.62 9.78 -6.82
CA VAL A 83 6.88 10.76 -7.64
C VAL A 83 6.29 10.12 -8.92
N PHE A 84 6.97 9.12 -9.48
CA PHE A 84 6.57 8.47 -10.73
C PHE A 84 5.34 7.57 -10.58
N GLU A 85 5.16 6.94 -9.42
CA GLU A 85 3.99 6.09 -9.13
C GLU A 85 2.83 6.93 -8.56
N LEU A 86 3.12 8.01 -7.85
CA LEU A 86 2.10 8.89 -7.25
C LEU A 86 1.11 9.45 -8.26
N ALA A 87 1.61 10.07 -9.34
CA ALA A 87 0.76 10.69 -10.34
C ALA A 87 -0.26 9.69 -10.97
N PRO A 88 0.15 8.51 -11.45
CA PRO A 88 -0.79 7.56 -12.01
C PRO A 88 -1.68 6.89 -10.94
N ILE A 89 -1.24 6.71 -9.68
CA ILE A 89 -2.13 6.25 -8.59
C ILE A 89 -3.26 7.27 -8.36
N VAL A 90 -2.93 8.57 -8.29
CA VAL A 90 -3.92 9.65 -8.14
C VAL A 90 -4.85 9.71 -9.35
N ALA A 91 -4.33 9.54 -10.57
CA ALA A 91 -5.17 9.46 -11.77
C ALA A 91 -6.15 8.27 -11.71
N HIS A 92 -5.68 7.09 -11.28
CA HIS A 92 -6.53 5.92 -11.09
C HIS A 92 -7.66 6.17 -10.07
N TYR A 93 -7.37 6.88 -8.98
CA TYR A 93 -8.38 7.33 -8.02
C TYR A 93 -9.36 8.31 -8.66
N ALA A 94 -8.87 9.34 -9.34
CA ALA A 94 -9.71 10.37 -9.95
C ALA A 94 -10.69 9.80 -10.98
N HIS A 95 -10.26 8.81 -11.77
CA HIS A 95 -11.12 8.13 -12.74
C HIS A 95 -12.06 7.10 -12.11
N HIS A 96 -11.71 6.53 -10.96
CA HIS A 96 -12.47 5.46 -10.30
C HIS A 96 -12.52 5.65 -8.78
N PRO A 97 -13.12 6.75 -8.27
CA PRO A 97 -13.01 7.15 -6.86
C PRO A 97 -13.65 6.17 -5.88
N HIS A 98 -14.55 5.31 -6.38
CA HIS A 98 -15.25 4.30 -5.58
C HIS A 98 -14.69 2.88 -5.75
N ALA A 99 -13.64 2.70 -6.57
CA ALA A 99 -13.08 1.36 -6.80
C ALA A 99 -12.28 0.84 -5.60
N SER A 100 -11.62 1.72 -4.86
CA SER A 100 -10.91 1.37 -3.62
C SER A 100 -10.54 2.63 -2.85
N PRO A 101 -10.61 2.64 -1.51
CA PRO A 101 -9.86 3.60 -0.71
C PRO A 101 -8.36 3.47 -0.98
N ILE A 102 -7.65 4.59 -1.07
CA ILE A 102 -6.20 4.61 -1.33
C ILE A 102 -5.53 5.45 -0.25
N LEU A 103 -4.59 4.85 0.48
CA LEU A 103 -3.70 5.54 1.41
C LEU A 103 -2.33 5.67 0.78
N LEU A 104 -2.01 6.89 0.36
CA LEU A 104 -0.68 7.29 -0.12
C LEU A 104 0.27 7.55 1.05
N LEU A 105 1.58 7.43 0.79
CA LEU A 105 2.61 7.77 1.76
C LEU A 105 2.43 7.07 3.11
N GLY A 106 2.01 5.80 3.13
CA GLY A 106 1.66 5.06 4.36
C GLY A 106 2.84 4.78 5.31
N HIS A 107 3.99 5.40 5.08
CA HIS A 107 5.23 5.25 5.80
C HIS A 107 5.59 6.49 6.63
N SER A 108 6.48 6.32 7.61
CA SER A 108 6.84 7.36 8.58
C SER A 108 7.43 8.63 7.96
N ASN A 109 8.14 8.50 6.84
CA ASN A 109 8.85 9.64 6.24
C ASN A 109 7.95 10.52 5.35
N GLY A 110 6.75 10.04 4.99
CA GLY A 110 5.80 10.78 4.15
C GLY A 110 4.53 11.06 4.92
N GLY A 111 3.82 10.01 5.33
CA GLY A 111 2.52 10.13 6.00
C GLY A 111 2.59 10.88 7.32
N SER A 112 3.53 10.55 8.20
CA SER A 112 3.64 11.23 9.50
C SER A 112 3.89 12.74 9.38
N PRO A 113 4.90 13.22 8.62
CA PRO A 113 5.09 14.67 8.46
C PRO A 113 3.93 15.33 7.70
N THR A 114 3.28 14.66 6.73
CA THR A 114 2.08 15.20 6.08
C THR A 114 0.95 15.40 7.09
N LEU A 115 0.66 14.40 7.93
CA LEU A 115 -0.38 14.52 8.95
C LEU A 115 -0.05 15.58 10.00
N ALA A 116 1.21 15.67 10.43
CA ALA A 116 1.65 16.71 11.34
C ALA A 116 1.51 18.12 10.72
N ALA A 117 1.93 18.28 9.47
CA ALA A 117 1.79 19.53 8.74
C ALA A 117 0.32 19.95 8.60
N LEU A 118 -0.57 19.00 8.25
CA LEU A 118 -2.02 19.25 8.18
C LEU A 118 -2.60 19.62 9.55
N HIS A 119 -2.18 18.95 10.63
CA HIS A 119 -2.63 19.26 11.98
C HIS A 119 -2.26 20.69 12.39
N PHE A 120 -0.98 21.08 12.25
CA PHE A 120 -0.55 22.43 12.61
C PHE A 120 -1.08 23.50 11.65
N ALA A 121 -1.30 23.18 10.37
CA ALA A 121 -1.88 24.12 9.41
C ALA A 121 -3.30 24.56 9.79
N GLN A 122 -4.04 23.78 10.59
CA GLN A 122 -5.38 24.15 11.06
C GLN A 122 -5.38 25.40 11.96
N GLU A 123 -4.25 25.76 12.55
CA GLU A 123 -4.10 26.97 13.38
C GLU A 123 -3.95 28.24 12.54
N PHE A 124 -3.76 28.12 11.22
CA PHE A 124 -3.51 29.24 10.31
C PHE A 124 -4.68 29.41 9.35
N GLU A 125 -5.11 30.65 9.15
CA GLU A 125 -6.10 30.98 8.11
C GLU A 125 -5.54 30.73 6.71
N ASN A 126 -4.24 30.98 6.50
CA ASN A 126 -3.55 30.81 5.23
C ASN A 126 -2.12 30.30 5.42
N VAL A 127 -1.69 29.35 4.57
CA VAL A 127 -0.31 28.85 4.49
C VAL A 127 0.27 29.28 3.14
N ALA A 128 1.38 30.01 3.16
CA ALA A 128 2.05 30.51 1.95
C ALA A 128 3.49 30.01 1.86
N TRP A 129 4.00 29.83 0.63
CA TRP A 129 5.40 29.51 0.41
C TRP A 129 6.24 30.79 0.23
N ARG A 130 7.50 30.75 0.66
CA ARG A 130 8.52 31.72 0.24
C ARG A 130 9.47 31.06 -0.74
N ARG A 131 9.83 31.77 -1.82
CA ARG A 131 10.98 31.40 -2.64
C ARG A 131 12.26 31.71 -1.87
N ALA A 132 13.20 30.78 -1.87
CA ALA A 132 14.56 31.06 -1.44
C ALA A 132 15.19 32.08 -2.40
N ALA A 133 15.90 33.07 -1.84
CA ALA A 133 16.62 34.10 -2.58
C ALA A 133 17.91 33.55 -3.20
#